data_AF-A0A147K3A1-F1
#
_entry.id   AF-A0A147K3A1-F1
#
_cell.length_a   1.000
_cell.length_b   1.000
_cell.length_c   1.000
_cell.angle_alpha   90.00
_cell.angle_beta   90.00
_cell.angle_gamma   90.00
#
_symmetry.space_group_name_H-M   'P 1'
#
loop_
_entity.id
_entity.type
_entity.pdbx_description
1 polymer ?
#
loop_
_entity_poly.entity_id
_entity_poly.type
_entity_poly.pdbx_seq_one_letter_code
_entity_poly.pdbx_strand_id
1 'polypeptide(L)'
;MFKSKEAPAISDIIRSMLRMGFSKDDIYDVFAGVGLPGEQVQLLIDRISAEFYESNLESRATKLSSELSQIFKEELHCVQQALFSKMDLISIELQFLKGEVEKLNRRIIDKKRAHPRAAAD
;
A
#
# COMPACT_ATOMS: atom_id res chain seq x y z
N MET A 1 23.05 18.64 36.65
CA MET A 1 21.88 18.66 37.54
C MET A 1 20.68 18.15 36.77
N PHE A 2 20.25 16.91 36.99
CA PHE A 2 18.97 16.43 36.49
C PHE A 2 17.88 17.12 37.31
N LYS A 3 17.14 18.05 36.69
CA LYS A 3 15.96 18.68 37.30
C LYS A 3 14.98 17.57 37.71
N SER A 4 14.35 17.73 38.87
CA SER A 4 13.33 16.84 39.41
C SER A 4 12.32 16.44 38.33
N LYS A 5 12.03 15.14 38.23
CA LYS A 5 10.93 14.60 37.41
C LYS A 5 9.61 15.09 38.00
N GLU A 6 9.18 16.30 37.62
CA GLU A 6 7.78 16.70 37.79
C GLU A 6 6.90 15.71 37.01
N ALA A 7 5.80 15.28 37.63
CA ALA A 7 4.85 14.42 36.95
C ALA A 7 4.36 15.12 35.68
N PRO A 8 4.29 14.42 34.53
CA PRO A 8 3.83 15.02 33.29
C PRO A 8 2.41 15.57 33.49
N ALA A 9 2.18 16.81 33.03
CA ALA A 9 0.85 17.39 33.07
C ALA A 9 -0.11 16.56 32.23
N ILE A 10 -1.38 16.47 32.63
CA ILE A 10 -2.42 15.74 31.90
C ILE A 10 -2.51 16.22 30.44
N SER A 11 -2.33 17.51 30.20
CA SER A 11 -2.30 18.09 28.86
C SER A 11 -1.16 17.55 27.99
N ASP A 12 0.02 17.31 28.56
CA ASP A 12 1.15 16.74 27.83
C ASP A 12 0.92 15.26 27.50
N ILE A 13 0.26 14.53 28.39
CA ILE A 13 -0.15 13.14 28.14
C ILE A 13 -1.18 13.08 27.01
N ILE A 14 -2.22 13.92 27.04
CA ILE A 14 -3.23 14.00 25.98
C ILE A 14 -2.58 14.35 24.64
N ARG A 15 -1.67 15.34 24.59
CA ARG A 15 -0.92 15.67 23.37
C ARG A 15 -0.11 14.48 22.85
N SER A 16 0.53 13.73 23.76
CA SER A 16 1.30 12.55 23.37
C SER A 16 0.39 11.46 22.79
N MET A 17 -0.76 11.20 23.43
CA MET A 17 -1.73 10.21 22.93
C MET A 17 -2.30 10.60 21.57
N LEU A 18 -2.66 11.86 21.36
CA LEU A 18 -3.09 12.36 20.04
C LEU A 18 -1.99 12.19 18.97
N ARG A 19 -0.72 12.49 19.31
CA ARG A 19 0.43 12.24 18.40
C ARG A 19 0.60 10.76 18.05
N MET A 20 0.26 9.86 18.97
CA MET A 20 0.31 8.42 18.76
C MET A 20 -0.89 7.90 17.97
N GLY A 21 -1.94 8.70 17.79
CA GLY A 21 -3.13 8.34 17.00
C GLY A 21 -4.27 7.75 17.80
N PHE A 22 -4.29 7.90 19.13
CA PHE A 22 -5.44 7.52 19.95
C PHE A 22 -6.66 8.39 19.62
N SER A 23 -7.86 7.80 19.65
CA SER A 23 -9.10 8.55 19.47
C SER A 23 -9.40 9.40 20.71
N LYS A 24 -10.22 10.45 20.55
CA LYS A 24 -10.66 11.27 21.68
C LYS A 24 -11.39 10.44 22.75
N ASP A 25 -12.17 9.45 22.31
CA ASP A 25 -12.95 8.58 23.19
C ASP A 25 -12.02 7.66 23.99
N ASP A 26 -10.99 7.08 23.36
CA ASP A 26 -9.98 6.28 24.08
C ASP A 26 -9.26 7.11 25.14
N ILE A 27 -8.93 8.36 24.81
CA ILE A 27 -8.28 9.29 25.75
C ILE A 27 -9.23 9.62 26.90
N TYR A 28 -10.50 9.91 26.61
CA TYR A 28 -11.52 10.19 27.61
C TYR A 28 -11.69 9.02 28.59
N ASP A 29 -11.86 7.80 28.08
CA ASP A 29 -12.08 6.59 28.87
C ASP A 29 -10.91 6.31 29.82
N VAL A 30 -9.67 6.52 29.36
CA VAL A 30 -8.47 6.37 30.21
C VAL A 30 -8.52 7.33 31.38
N PHE A 31 -8.76 8.63 31.13
CA PHE A 31 -8.70 9.64 32.18
C PHE A 31 -9.92 9.60 33.10
N ALA A 32 -11.12 9.37 32.57
CA ALA A 32 -12.33 9.14 33.37
C ALA A 32 -12.20 7.87 34.22
N GLY A 33 -11.60 6.81 33.67
CA GLY A 33 -11.33 5.55 34.37
C GLY A 33 -10.34 5.66 35.54
N VAL A 34 -9.45 6.66 35.52
CA VAL A 34 -8.54 6.97 36.65
C VAL A 34 -9.21 7.89 37.70
N GLY A 35 -10.49 8.25 37.50
CA GLY A 35 -11.28 9.03 38.44
C GLY A 35 -11.18 10.55 38.26
N LEU A 36 -10.71 11.02 37.10
CA LEU A 36 -10.74 12.46 36.79
C LEU A 36 -12.16 12.92 36.41
N PRO A 37 -12.51 14.19 36.67
CA PRO A 37 -13.82 14.72 36.32
C PRO A 37 -14.02 14.70 34.79
N GLY A 38 -14.99 13.93 34.31
CA GLY A 38 -15.23 13.72 32.87
C GLY A 38 -15.39 15.02 32.08
N GLU A 39 -16.17 15.99 32.59
CA GLU A 39 -16.34 17.29 31.93
C GLU A 39 -15.01 18.05 31.74
N GLN A 40 -14.13 18.02 32.74
CA GLN A 40 -12.83 18.69 32.66
C GLN A 40 -11.90 17.99 31.69
N VAL A 41 -11.92 16.65 31.66
CA VAL A 41 -11.18 15.83 30.69
C VAL A 41 -11.65 16.14 29.27
N GLN A 42 -12.96 16.16 29.04
CA GLN A 42 -13.55 16.46 27.73
C GLN A 42 -13.13 17.84 27.23
N LEU A 43 -13.24 18.88 28.08
CA LEU A 43 -12.82 20.24 27.74
C LEU A 43 -11.32 20.31 27.42
N LEU A 44 -10.49 19.56 28.15
CA LEU A 44 -9.05 19.50 27.88
C LEU A 44 -8.75 18.84 26.53
N ILE A 45 -9.40 17.70 26.25
CA ILE A 45 -9.27 16.97 24.98
C ILE A 45 -9.68 17.87 23.82
N ASP A 46 -10.81 18.55 23.93
CA ASP A 46 -11.32 19.39 22.85
C ASP A 46 -10.42 20.60 22.58
N ARG A 47 -9.94 21.27 23.62
CA ARG A 47 -8.97 22.36 23.48
C ARG A 47 -7.68 21.91 22.84
N ILE A 48 -7.09 20.82 23.31
CA ILE A 48 -5.81 20.31 22.79
C ILE A 48 -5.98 19.81 21.36
N SER A 49 -7.12 19.20 21.04
CA SER A 49 -7.41 18.75 19.68
C SER A 49 -7.53 19.94 18.74
N ALA A 50 -8.19 21.02 19.14
CA ALA A 50 -8.25 22.26 18.36
C ALA A 50 -6.85 22.83 18.09
N GLU A 51 -5.98 22.91 19.12
CA GLU A 51 -4.57 23.30 18.96
C GLU A 51 -3.83 22.39 17.96
N PHE A 52 -4.14 21.08 17.97
CA PHE A 52 -3.55 20.09 17.08
C PHE A 52 -3.94 20.29 15.61
N TYR A 53 -5.23 20.55 15.37
CA TYR A 53 -5.77 20.83 14.04
C TYR A 53 -5.28 22.18 13.50
N GLU A 54 -5.28 23.23 14.32
CA GLU A 54 -4.77 24.56 13.94
C GLU A 54 -3.27 24.55 13.63
N SER A 55 -2.51 23.72 14.34
CA SER A 55 -1.07 23.58 14.13
C SER A 55 -0.69 22.66 12.96
N ASN A 56 -1.68 22.08 12.25
CA ASN A 56 -1.45 21.07 11.20
C ASN A 56 -0.52 19.93 11.67
N LEU A 57 -0.61 19.55 12.96
CA LEU A 57 0.18 18.45 13.50
C LEU A 57 -0.45 17.15 13.03
N GLU A 58 0.13 16.52 12.01
CA GLU A 58 -0.25 15.15 11.64
C GLU A 58 0.16 14.16 12.74
N SER A 59 -0.72 13.19 13.02
CA SER A 59 -0.36 12.08 13.92
C SER A 59 0.78 11.25 13.31
N ARG A 60 1.61 10.63 14.16
CA ARG A 60 2.68 9.73 13.68
C ARG A 60 2.12 8.56 12.89
N ALA A 61 0.95 8.05 13.28
CA ALA A 61 0.27 6.97 12.58
C ALA A 61 -0.13 7.39 11.16
N THR A 62 -0.67 8.61 11.00
CA THR A 62 -1.05 9.17 9.70
C THR A 62 0.16 9.35 8.79
N LYS A 63 1.25 9.92 9.32
CA LYS A 63 2.49 10.14 8.58
C LYS A 63 3.15 8.81 8.15
N LEU A 64 3.21 7.83 9.04
CA LEU A 64 3.72 6.50 8.70
C LEU A 64 2.84 5.84 7.63
N SER A 65 1.52 5.98 7.73
CA SER A 65 0.59 5.46 6.73
C SER A 65 0.79 6.08 5.35
N SER A 66 1.05 7.39 5.27
CA SER A 66 1.29 8.06 3.99
C SER A 66 2.64 7.64 3.39
N GLU A 67 3.70 7.58 4.20
CA GLU A 67 5.01 7.09 3.80
C GLU A 67 4.95 5.64 3.28
N LEU A 68 4.27 4.74 4.01
CA LEU A 68 4.06 3.36 3.57
C LEU A 68 3.27 3.30 2.26
N SER A 69 2.17 4.07 2.16
CA SER A 69 1.37 4.10 0.94
C SER A 69 2.17 4.57 -0.27
N GLN A 70 3.11 5.50 -0.08
CA GLN A 70 3.99 5.95 -1.14
C GLN A 70 4.95 4.85 -1.58
N ILE A 71 5.64 4.21 -0.63
CA ILE A 71 6.57 3.10 -0.91
C ILE A 71 5.86 1.97 -1.64
N PHE A 72 4.68 1.55 -1.17
CA PHE A 72 3.92 0.50 -1.82
C PHE A 72 3.48 0.87 -3.23
N LYS A 73 3.11 2.13 -3.47
CA LYS A 73 2.71 2.60 -4.80
C LYS A 73 3.88 2.56 -5.78
N GLU A 74 5.07 2.95 -5.34
CA GLU A 74 6.29 2.90 -6.15
C GLU A 74 6.68 1.46 -6.49
N GLU A 75 6.70 0.56 -5.50
CA GLU A 75 7.02 -0.85 -5.71
C GLU A 75 6.00 -1.56 -6.60
N LEU A 76 4.70 -1.32 -6.39
CA LEU A 76 3.65 -1.89 -7.24
C LEU A 76 3.78 -1.43 -8.69
N HIS A 77 4.16 -0.17 -8.92
CA HIS A 77 4.39 0.35 -10.25
C HIS A 77 5.59 -0.33 -10.93
N CYS A 78 6.70 -0.56 -10.20
CA CYS A 78 7.85 -1.31 -10.71
C CYS A 78 7.47 -2.75 -11.09
N VAL A 79 6.72 -3.45 -10.23
CA VAL A 79 6.24 -4.81 -10.50
C VAL A 79 5.31 -4.83 -11.72
N GLN A 80 4.41 -3.86 -11.83
CA GLN A 80 3.50 -3.73 -12.98
C GLN A 80 4.27 -3.56 -14.29
N GLN A 81 5.27 -2.69 -14.32
CA GLN A 81 6.12 -2.49 -15.51
C GLN A 81 6.89 -3.75 -15.89
N ALA A 82 7.45 -4.46 -14.91
CA ALA A 82 8.16 -5.72 -15.14
C ALA A 82 7.23 -6.81 -15.70
N LEU A 83 5.99 -6.89 -15.22
CA LEU A 83 4.99 -7.82 -15.75
C LEU A 83 4.61 -7.52 -17.18
N PHE A 84 4.33 -6.26 -17.52
CA PHE A 84 4.03 -5.87 -18.91
C PHE A 84 5.19 -6.18 -19.85
N SER A 85 6.42 -5.88 -19.42
CA SER A 85 7.62 -6.18 -20.21
C SER A 85 7.75 -7.67 -20.52
N LYS A 86 7.47 -8.54 -19.53
CA LYS A 86 7.47 -9.99 -19.72
C LYS A 86 6.34 -10.46 -20.64
N MET A 87 5.14 -9.88 -20.51
CA MET A 87 4.01 -10.22 -21.37
C MET A 87 4.28 -9.84 -22.83
N ASP A 88 4.91 -8.69 -23.08
CA ASP A 88 5.29 -8.26 -24.42
C ASP A 88 6.31 -9.21 -25.06
N LEU A 89 7.31 -9.65 -24.30
CA LEU A 89 8.28 -10.65 -24.76
C LEU A 89 7.59 -11.97 -25.15
N ILE A 90 6.69 -12.47 -24.29
CA ILE A 90 5.92 -13.69 -24.56
C ILE A 90 5.06 -13.52 -25.82
N SER A 91 4.44 -12.35 -26.00
CA SER A 91 3.64 -12.04 -27.18
C SER A 91 4.47 -12.12 -28.47
N ILE A 92 5.68 -11.55 -28.46
CA ILE A 92 6.61 -11.60 -29.58
C ILE A 92 7.03 -13.04 -29.88
N GLU A 93 7.40 -13.82 -28.85
CA GLU A 93 7.78 -15.23 -29.01
C GLU A 93 6.64 -16.09 -29.58
N LEU A 94 5.40 -15.85 -29.14
CA LEU A 94 4.22 -16.55 -29.67
C LEU A 94 3.96 -16.20 -31.14
N GLN A 95 4.13 -14.95 -31.54
CA GLN A 95 4.02 -14.56 -32.95
C GLN A 95 5.10 -15.23 -33.81
N PHE A 96 6.33 -15.29 -33.31
CA PHE A 96 7.43 -16.00 -33.97
C PHE A 96 7.11 -17.48 -34.15
N LEU A 97 6.67 -18.15 -33.07
CA LEU A 97 6.30 -19.58 -33.09
C LEU A 97 5.17 -19.85 -34.08
N LYS A 98 4.13 -18.98 -34.10
CA LYS A 98 3.04 -19.07 -35.07
C LYS A 98 3.55 -19.04 -36.51
N GLY A 99 4.48 -18.12 -36.81
CA GLY A 99 5.09 -18.02 -38.14
C GLY A 99 5.87 -19.28 -38.54
N GLU A 100 6.61 -19.87 -37.61
CA GLU A 100 7.33 -21.13 -37.86
C GLU A 100 6.38 -22.31 -38.07
N VAL A 101 5.29 -22.40 -37.29
CA VAL A 101 4.24 -23.41 -37.48
C VAL A 101 3.58 -23.27 -38.85
N GLU A 102 3.27 -22.05 -39.30
CA GLU A 102 2.71 -21.79 -40.63
C GLU A 102 3.67 -22.18 -41.76
N LYS A 103 4.97 -21.87 -41.62
CA LYS A 103 6.00 -22.31 -42.57
C LYS A 103 6.10 -23.83 -42.63
N LEU A 104 6.09 -24.50 -41.48
CA LEU A 104 6.13 -25.96 -41.40
C LEU A 104 4.89 -26.57 -42.06
N ASN A 105 3.70 -26.01 -41.80
CA ASN A 105 2.46 -26.47 -42.39
C ASN A 105 2.48 -26.36 -43.92
N ARG A 106 2.97 -25.24 -44.48
CA ARG A 106 3.18 -25.08 -45.93
C ARG A 106 4.09 -26.17 -46.49
N ARG A 107 5.24 -26.42 -45.86
CA ARG A 107 6.18 -27.48 -46.28
C ARG A 107 5.55 -28.87 -46.26
N ILE A 108 4.70 -29.18 -45.26
CA ILE A 108 3.98 -30.46 -45.18
C ILE A 108 2.99 -30.59 -46.34
N ILE A 109 2.22 -29.53 -46.63
CA ILE A 109 1.27 -29.51 -47.74
C ILE A 109 2.00 -29.70 -49.07
N ASP A 110 3.11 -28.98 -49.29
CA ASP A 110 3.91 -29.09 -50.51
C ASP A 110 4.48 -30.49 -50.70
N LYS A 111 5.01 -31.11 -49.63
CA LYS A 111 5.46 -32.51 -49.68
C LYS A 111 4.32 -33.49 -49.98
N LYS A 112 3.14 -33.31 -49.37
CA LYS A 112 1.96 -34.14 -49.66
C LYS A 112 1.47 -33.99 -51.11
N ARG A 113 1.59 -32.79 -51.68
CA ARG A 113 1.25 -32.52 -53.10
C ARG A 113 2.29 -33.06 -54.07
N ALA A 114 3.57 -33.06 -53.69
CA ALA A 114 4.66 -33.58 -54.52
C ALA A 114 4.70 -35.12 -54.56
N HIS A 115 4.14 -35.80 -53.54
CA HIS A 115 3.98 -37.25 -53.51
C HIS A 115 2.51 -37.60 -53.19
N PRO A 116 1.58 -37.36 -54.12
CA PRO A 116 0.24 -37.90 -54.00
C PRO A 116 0.43 -39.41 -54.16
N ARG A 117 0.35 -40.14 -53.06
CA ARG A 117 0.32 -41.60 -52.98
C ARG A 117 0.28 -42.30 -54.36
N ALA A 118 1.36 -43.01 -54.68
CA ALA A 118 1.28 -44.30 -55.36
C ALA A 118 0.49 -45.29 -54.49
N ALA A 119 -0.76 -44.96 -54.20
CA ALA A 119 -1.76 -45.79 -53.54
C ALA A 119 -3.04 -45.66 -54.38
N ALA A 120 -2.91 -46.15 -55.60
CA ALA A 120 -3.98 -46.64 -56.43
C ALA A 120 -3.32 -47.75 -57.24
N ASP A 121 -3.15 -48.90 -56.59
CA ASP A 121 -3.10 -50.26 -57.15
C ASP A 121 -3.18 -51.26 -55.98
#